data_AF-W2T8J2-F1
#
_entry.id   AF-W2T8J2-F1
#
_cell.length_a   1.000
_cell.length_b   1.000
_cell.length_c   1.000
_cell.angle_alpha   90.00
_cell.angle_beta   90.00
_cell.angle_gamma   90.00
#
_symmetry.space_group_name_H-M   'P 1'
#
loop_
_entity.id
_entity.type
_entity.pdbx_description
1 polymer ?
#
loop_
_entity_poly.entity_id
_entity_poly.type
_entity_poly.pdbx_seq_one_letter_code
_entity_poly.pdbx_strand_id
1 'polypeptide(L)'
;MLQHTDPYKRTWCMITLFYSPTCPFSARLAPHFNALPQMYNGSIKFIAFDATEFTKLNSRYGVSGTPTVMLWVSGAAVARMEDRTLNDMGLMSFIFDWTDVTPLFGTARSAESPLHIEYDDRPDVFYLSLSLLVAFAVVIYCLRDRICENTRVRTALTWMTAKIDALGNYFAPQPRPEQRR
;
A
#
# COMPACT_ATOMS: atom_id res chain seq x y z
N MET A 1 -3.95 0.17 -40.89
CA MET A 1 -3.05 -0.89 -41.44
C MET A 1 -1.80 -0.91 -40.56
N LEU A 2 -1.61 -1.94 -39.73
CA LEU A 2 -0.55 -2.02 -38.72
C LEU A 2 0.85 -1.82 -39.35
N GLN A 3 1.45 -0.64 -39.15
CA GLN A 3 2.78 -0.29 -39.66
C GLN A 3 3.93 -1.02 -38.93
N HIS A 4 3.64 -1.70 -37.81
CA HIS A 4 4.60 -2.52 -37.08
C HIS A 4 4.28 -4.00 -37.25
N THR A 5 4.76 -4.60 -38.34
CA THR A 5 4.73 -6.05 -38.54
C THR A 5 5.93 -6.70 -37.85
N ASP A 6 5.64 -7.48 -36.81
CA ASP A 6 6.58 -8.36 -36.12
C ASP A 6 7.17 -9.41 -37.09
N PRO A 7 8.49 -9.74 -37.01
CA PRO A 7 9.11 -10.84 -37.75
C PRO A 7 8.36 -12.19 -37.66
N TYR A 8 7.53 -12.42 -36.65
CA TYR A 8 6.76 -13.67 -36.50
C TYR A 8 5.35 -13.66 -37.10
N LYS A 9 4.93 -12.61 -37.83
CA LYS A 9 3.57 -12.49 -38.43
C LYS A 9 2.41 -12.75 -37.46
N ARG A 10 2.64 -12.59 -36.16
CA ARG A 10 1.56 -12.66 -35.16
C ARG A 10 0.71 -11.40 -35.32
N THR A 11 -0.60 -11.53 -35.12
CA THR A 11 -1.56 -10.42 -35.19
C THR A 11 -2.43 -10.41 -33.94
N TRP A 12 -1.79 -10.47 -32.76
CA TRP A 12 -2.50 -10.33 -31.49
C TRP A 12 -2.07 -9.05 -30.80
N CYS A 13 -3.07 -8.29 -30.34
CA CYS A 13 -2.88 -7.07 -29.59
C CYS A 13 -3.17 -7.35 -28.11
N MET A 14 -2.38 -6.72 -27.25
CA MET A 14 -2.58 -6.78 -25.82
C MET A 14 -2.34 -5.41 -25.21
N ILE A 15 -3.09 -5.10 -24.17
CA ILE A 15 -2.93 -3.89 -23.38
C ILE A 15 -2.60 -4.31 -21.96
N THR A 16 -1.58 -3.68 -21.41
CA THR A 16 -1.15 -3.94 -20.05
C THR A 16 -1.27 -2.70 -19.20
N LEU A 17 -1.88 -2.84 -18.03
CA LEU A 17 -1.89 -1.83 -16.98
C LEU A 17 -0.86 -2.19 -15.92
N PHE A 18 0.15 -1.34 -15.76
CA PHE A 18 1.05 -1.38 -14.62
C PHE A 18 0.41 -0.58 -13.48
N TYR A 19 -0.09 -1.29 -12.47
CA TYR A 19 -0.73 -0.69 -11.31
C TYR A 19 0.13 -0.88 -10.07
N SER A 20 -0.20 -0.15 -9.00
CA SER A 20 0.34 -0.39 -7.68
C SER A 20 -0.81 -0.43 -6.68
N PRO A 21 -0.81 -1.37 -5.71
CA PRO A 21 -1.88 -1.49 -4.72
C PRO A 21 -1.96 -0.29 -3.78
N THR A 22 -0.84 0.42 -3.57
CA THR A 22 -0.74 1.56 -2.65
C THR A 22 -0.96 2.92 -3.33
N CYS A 23 -1.33 2.94 -4.62
CA CYS A 23 -1.51 4.18 -5.37
C CYS A 23 -2.99 4.52 -5.57
N PRO A 24 -3.48 5.67 -5.07
CA PRO A 24 -4.90 6.07 -5.21
C PRO A 24 -5.28 6.39 -6.66
N PHE A 25 -4.33 6.74 -7.53
CA PHE A 25 -4.60 6.92 -8.96
C PHE A 25 -4.82 5.58 -9.67
N SER A 26 -4.08 4.54 -9.28
CA SER A 26 -4.26 3.18 -9.81
C SER A 26 -5.60 2.58 -9.36
N ALA A 27 -5.98 2.77 -8.10
CA ALA A 27 -7.28 2.32 -7.58
C ALA A 27 -8.46 2.96 -8.34
N ARG A 28 -8.38 4.26 -8.67
CA ARG A 28 -9.40 4.95 -9.47
C ARG A 28 -9.50 4.45 -10.91
N LEU A 29 -8.39 4.00 -11.50
CA LEU A 29 -8.35 3.50 -12.88
C LEU A 29 -8.82 2.04 -13.00
N ALA A 30 -8.65 1.23 -11.95
CA ALA A 30 -9.04 -0.17 -11.96
C ALA A 30 -10.46 -0.46 -12.49
N PRO A 31 -11.54 0.21 -12.02
CA PRO A 31 -12.89 -0.07 -12.52
C PRO A 31 -13.05 0.24 -14.01
N HIS A 32 -12.39 1.29 -14.49
CA HIS A 32 -12.40 1.68 -15.91
C HIS A 32 -11.69 0.62 -16.77
N PHE A 33 -10.51 0.17 -16.32
CA PHE A 33 -9.75 -0.86 -17.02
C PHE A 33 -10.49 -2.21 -17.08
N ASN A 34 -11.22 -2.56 -16.01
CA ASN A 34 -11.99 -3.80 -15.93
C ASN A 34 -13.21 -3.85 -16.86
N ALA A 35 -13.74 -2.71 -17.28
CA ALA A 35 -14.84 -2.65 -18.22
C ALA A 35 -14.41 -2.91 -19.68
N LEU A 36 -13.14 -2.63 -20.02
CA LEU A 36 -12.62 -2.72 -21.39
C LEU A 36 -12.73 -4.13 -22.01
N PRO A 37 -12.33 -5.24 -21.35
CA PRO A 37 -12.33 -6.57 -21.95
C PRO A 37 -13.68 -6.97 -22.56
N GLN A 38 -14.78 -6.59 -21.92
CA GLN A 38 -16.14 -6.89 -22.38
C GLN A 38 -16.50 -6.14 -23.66
N MET A 39 -15.99 -4.91 -23.82
CA MET A 39 -16.25 -4.08 -24.99
C MET A 39 -15.47 -4.54 -26.23
N TYR A 40 -14.33 -5.20 -26.06
CA TYR A 40 -13.49 -5.66 -27.17
C TYR A 40 -13.66 -7.15 -27.51
N ASN A 41 -14.53 -7.89 -26.79
CA ASN A 41 -14.96 -9.27 -27.07
C ASN A 41 -13.80 -10.22 -27.48
N GLY A 42 -12.65 -10.11 -26.81
CA GLY A 42 -11.48 -10.96 -27.07
C GLY A 42 -10.57 -10.55 -28.24
N SER A 43 -10.89 -9.49 -28.98
CA SER A 43 -10.02 -8.93 -30.03
C SER A 43 -8.69 -8.43 -29.47
N ILE A 44 -8.72 -7.93 -28.23
CA ILE A 44 -7.58 -7.41 -27.51
C ILE A 44 -7.53 -8.08 -26.14
N LYS A 45 -6.34 -8.53 -25.73
CA LYS A 45 -6.13 -9.08 -24.39
C LYS A 45 -5.80 -7.96 -23.42
N PHE A 46 -6.45 -7.93 -22.26
CA PHE A 46 -6.16 -6.98 -21.20
C PHE A 46 -5.49 -7.70 -20.05
N ILE A 47 -4.37 -7.17 -19.58
CA ILE A 47 -3.63 -7.72 -18.43
C ILE A 47 -3.28 -6.56 -17.49
N ALA A 48 -3.31 -6.83 -16.19
CA ALA A 48 -2.82 -5.91 -15.18
C ALA A 48 -1.65 -6.55 -14.44
N PHE A 49 -0.58 -5.79 -14.22
CA PHE A 49 0.61 -6.21 -13.52
C PHE A 49 0.87 -5.30 -12.32
N ASP A 50 1.21 -5.90 -11.19
CA ASP A 50 1.69 -5.15 -10.03
C ASP A 50 3.12 -4.68 -10.26
N ALA A 51 3.29 -3.36 -10.40
CA ALA A 51 4.58 -2.74 -10.57
C ALA A 51 5.48 -2.92 -9.34
N THR A 52 4.92 -3.16 -8.14
CA THR A 52 5.73 -3.34 -6.92
C THR A 52 6.41 -4.71 -6.88
N GLU A 53 5.77 -5.74 -7.41
CA GLU A 53 6.35 -7.09 -7.48
C GLU A 53 7.33 -7.23 -8.66
N PHE A 54 7.02 -6.64 -9.82
CA PHE A 54 7.77 -6.83 -11.06
C PHE A 54 8.74 -5.69 -11.40
N THR A 55 9.62 -5.34 -10.46
CA THR A 55 10.60 -4.25 -10.60
C THR A 55 11.52 -4.37 -11.83
N LYS A 56 11.98 -5.59 -12.15
CA LYS A 56 12.80 -5.84 -13.36
C LYS A 56 12.05 -5.50 -14.65
N LEU A 57 10.75 -5.76 -14.68
CA LEU A 57 9.91 -5.51 -15.84
C LEU A 57 9.68 -3.99 -16.00
N ASN A 58 9.49 -3.29 -14.89
CA ASN A 58 9.40 -1.83 -14.89
C ASN A 58 10.67 -1.18 -15.44
N SER A 59 11.86 -1.60 -14.98
CA SER A 59 13.12 -1.04 -15.49
C SER A 59 13.32 -1.35 -16.96
N ARG A 60 12.98 -2.56 -17.42
CA ARG A 60 13.12 -2.96 -18.83
C ARG A 60 12.26 -2.12 -19.77
N TYR A 61 11.07 -1.73 -19.36
CA TYR A 61 10.12 -0.97 -20.18
C TYR A 61 9.98 0.51 -19.76
N GLY A 62 10.87 1.00 -18.87
CA GLY A 62 10.88 2.40 -18.44
C GLY A 62 9.62 2.83 -17.68
N VAL A 63 9.00 1.93 -16.92
CA VAL A 63 7.87 2.26 -16.03
C VAL A 63 8.40 2.92 -14.76
N SER A 64 8.42 4.25 -14.75
CA SER A 64 8.89 5.05 -13.60
C SER A 64 7.77 5.43 -12.62
N GLY A 65 6.50 5.22 -12.98
CA GLY A 65 5.36 5.56 -12.13
C GLY A 65 4.08 4.81 -12.51
N THR A 66 3.15 4.72 -11.56
CA THR A 66 1.85 4.06 -11.74
C THR A 66 0.69 5.06 -11.59
N PRO A 67 -0.42 4.87 -12.31
CA PRO A 67 -0.65 3.83 -13.31
C PRO A 67 0.02 4.15 -14.66
N THR A 68 0.48 3.10 -15.35
CA THR A 68 1.01 3.20 -16.72
C THR A 68 0.29 2.20 -17.63
N VAL A 69 -0.23 2.65 -18.76
CA VAL A 69 -0.86 1.78 -19.77
C VAL A 69 0.05 1.64 -20.99
N MET A 70 0.27 0.41 -21.43
CA MET A 70 1.08 0.09 -22.60
C MET A 70 0.32 -0.82 -23.56
N LEU A 71 0.49 -0.56 -24.86
CA LEU A 71 -0.01 -1.40 -25.94
C LEU A 71 1.12 -2.26 -26.51
N TRP A 72 0.81 -3.53 -26.69
CA TRP A 72 1.68 -4.54 -27.23
C TRP A 72 1.08 -5.08 -28.50
N VAL A 73 1.87 -5.10 -29.56
CA VAL A 73 1.52 -5.77 -30.80
C VAL A 73 2.52 -6.89 -30.96
N SER A 74 2.01 -8.13 -30.93
CA SER A 74 2.81 -9.32 -31.19
C SER A 74 4.00 -9.50 -30.23
N GLY A 75 3.87 -8.98 -29.01
CA GLY A 75 4.89 -9.06 -27.96
C GLY A 75 5.89 -7.92 -27.94
N ALA A 76 5.85 -6.99 -28.91
CA ALA A 76 6.62 -5.76 -28.86
C ALA A 76 5.78 -4.64 -28.22
N ALA A 77 6.37 -3.87 -27.30
CA ALA A 77 5.77 -2.64 -26.81
C ALA A 77 5.79 -1.59 -27.94
N VAL A 78 4.62 -1.22 -28.45
CA VAL A 78 4.50 -0.29 -29.58
C VAL A 78 4.20 1.12 -29.11
N ALA A 79 3.33 1.24 -28.10
CA ALA A 79 2.88 2.54 -27.63
C ALA A 79 2.70 2.56 -26.12
N ARG A 80 2.98 3.73 -25.55
CA ARG A 80 2.69 4.06 -24.16
C ARG A 80 1.65 5.16 -24.16
N MET A 81 0.63 5.04 -23.31
CA MET A 81 -0.34 6.12 -23.15
C MET A 81 0.33 7.31 -22.45
N GLU A 82 0.40 8.43 -23.15
CA GLU A 82 0.94 9.71 -22.62
C GLU A 82 -0.14 10.61 -22.02
N ASP A 83 -1.40 10.35 -22.37
CA ASP A 83 -2.53 11.15 -21.91
C ASP A 83 -2.68 11.04 -20.38
N ARG A 84 -2.92 12.19 -19.76
CA ARG A 84 -3.16 12.33 -18.32
C ARG A 84 -4.60 11.96 -17.95
N THR A 85 -5.51 11.90 -18.93
CA THR A 85 -6.91 11.54 -18.68
C THR A 85 -7.10 10.02 -18.68
N LEU A 86 -6.93 9.43 -17.51
CA LEU A 86 -7.08 7.99 -17.26
C LEU A 86 -8.57 7.62 -17.10
N ASN A 87 -9.36 7.93 -18.13
CA ASN A 87 -10.81 7.70 -18.17
C ASN A 87 -11.14 6.61 -19.20
N ASP A 88 -12.35 6.06 -19.15
CA ASP A 88 -12.86 5.09 -20.12
C ASP A 88 -12.67 5.56 -21.58
N MET A 89 -13.05 6.81 -21.85
CA MET A 89 -12.97 7.39 -23.21
C MET A 89 -11.53 7.56 -23.68
N GLY A 90 -10.61 7.98 -22.78
CA GLY A 90 -9.19 8.14 -23.12
C GLY A 90 -8.52 6.79 -23.40
N LEU A 91 -8.92 5.74 -22.67
CA LEU A 91 -8.47 4.38 -22.96
C LEU A 91 -9.00 3.90 -24.31
N MET A 92 -10.29 4.13 -24.60
CA MET A 92 -10.87 3.74 -25.89
C MET A 92 -10.21 4.46 -27.06
N SER A 93 -9.96 5.78 -26.95
CA SER A 93 -9.31 6.55 -28.01
C SER A 93 -7.89 6.06 -28.26
N PHE A 94 -7.11 5.85 -27.20
CA PHE A 94 -5.77 5.30 -27.31
C PHE A 94 -5.76 3.94 -28.03
N ILE A 95 -6.71 3.07 -27.72
CA ILE A 95 -6.82 1.77 -28.39
C ILE A 95 -7.15 1.95 -29.86
N PHE A 96 -8.13 2.79 -30.17
CA PHE A 96 -8.58 3.05 -31.53
C PHE A 96 -7.45 3.64 -32.39
N ASP A 97 -6.73 4.64 -31.88
CA ASP A 97 -5.66 5.33 -32.61
C ASP A 97 -4.54 4.39 -33.07
N TRP A 98 -4.26 3.34 -32.30
CA TRP A 98 -3.19 2.40 -32.60
C TRP A 98 -3.63 1.10 -33.25
N THR A 99 -4.88 0.66 -33.03
CA THR A 99 -5.35 -0.66 -33.47
C THR A 99 -6.47 -0.60 -34.51
N ASP A 100 -7.06 0.57 -34.76
CA ASP A 100 -8.27 0.75 -35.58
C ASP A 100 -9.48 -0.08 -35.10
N VAL A 101 -9.43 -0.65 -33.88
CA VAL A 101 -10.50 -1.52 -33.32
C VAL A 101 -11.53 -0.67 -32.59
N THR A 102 -12.80 -0.82 -32.97
CA THR A 102 -13.91 -0.12 -32.32
C THR A 102 -14.50 -0.94 -31.16
N PRO A 103 -14.88 -0.29 -30.05
CA PRO A 103 -15.58 -0.96 -28.95
C PRO A 103 -17.02 -1.32 -29.35
N LEU A 104 -17.49 -2.47 -28.87
CA LEU A 104 -18.90 -2.89 -29.01
C LEU A 104 -19.76 -2.11 -28.01
N PHE A 105 -20.40 -1.04 -28.50
CA PHE A 105 -21.36 -0.25 -27.73
C PHE A 105 -22.62 -1.07 -27.42
N GLY A 106 -23.03 -1.13 -26.14
CA GLY A 106 -24.27 -1.79 -25.70
C GLY A 106 -24.09 -3.15 -25.00
N THR A 107 -22.85 -3.61 -24.80
CA THR A 107 -22.58 -4.76 -23.92
C THR A 107 -22.74 -4.34 -22.45
N ALA A 108 -23.40 -5.18 -21.64
CA ALA A 108 -23.58 -4.92 -20.21
C ALA A 108 -22.22 -4.87 -19.54
N ARG A 109 -21.89 -3.75 -18.89
CA ARG A 109 -20.70 -3.59 -18.04
C ARG A 109 -20.89 -4.49 -16.82
N SER A 110 -20.48 -5.76 -16.91
CA SER A 110 -20.43 -6.62 -15.74
C SER A 110 -19.24 -6.18 -14.90
N ALA A 111 -19.51 -5.45 -13.83
CA ALA A 111 -18.51 -4.88 -12.93
C ALA A 111 -17.82 -5.93 -12.03
N GLU A 112 -18.16 -7.21 -12.18
CA GLU A 112 -17.51 -8.30 -11.47
C GLU A 112 -16.12 -8.53 -12.06
N SER A 113 -15.15 -7.92 -11.38
CA SER A 113 -13.85 -7.60 -11.92
C SER A 113 -12.76 -8.44 -11.28
N PRO A 114 -11.83 -9.05 -12.05
CA PRO A 114 -10.70 -9.78 -11.50
C PRO A 114 -9.61 -8.85 -10.92
N LEU A 115 -9.57 -7.57 -11.32
CA LEU A 115 -8.65 -6.58 -10.75
C LEU A 115 -9.35 -5.79 -9.66
N HIS A 116 -9.31 -6.31 -8.44
CA HIS A 116 -9.74 -5.59 -7.24
C HIS A 116 -8.51 -4.99 -6.55
N ILE A 117 -8.38 -3.66 -6.60
CA ILE A 117 -7.36 -2.95 -5.84
C ILE A 117 -8.00 -2.51 -4.52
N GLU A 118 -7.81 -3.32 -3.49
CA GLU A 118 -8.13 -2.94 -2.11
C GLU A 118 -7.08 -1.89 -1.68
N TYR A 119 -7.44 -0.62 -1.78
CA TYR A 119 -6.58 0.47 -1.38
C TYR A 119 -6.62 0.58 0.15
N ASP A 120 -5.61 0.02 0.81
CA ASP A 120 -5.46 0.11 2.27
C ASP A 120 -4.88 1.47 2.65
N ASP A 121 -5.77 2.42 2.89
CA ASP A 121 -5.47 3.80 3.31
C ASP A 121 -5.05 3.89 4.80
N ARG A 122 -4.44 2.83 5.38
CA ARG A 122 -4.23 2.72 6.84
C ARG A 122 -2.79 2.91 7.37
N PRO A 123 -2.03 3.96 7.01
CA PRO A 123 -0.97 4.44 7.90
C PRO A 123 -1.54 5.17 9.13
N ASP A 124 -2.76 5.71 9.07
CA ASP A 124 -3.29 6.61 10.10
C ASP A 124 -3.50 5.95 11.47
N VAL A 125 -3.92 4.68 11.52
CA VAL A 125 -4.19 3.99 12.80
C VAL A 125 -2.91 3.73 13.59
N PHE A 126 -1.80 3.43 12.91
CA PHE A 126 -0.50 3.23 13.55
C PHE A 126 0.05 4.56 14.08
N TYR A 127 -0.03 5.64 13.31
CA TYR A 127 0.41 6.95 13.77
C TYR A 127 -0.52 7.55 14.84
N LEU A 128 -1.83 7.32 14.74
CA LEU A 128 -2.79 7.71 15.76
C LEU A 128 -2.54 6.95 17.07
N SER A 129 -2.33 5.63 17.01
CA SER A 129 -2.01 4.85 18.22
C SER A 129 -0.67 5.25 18.83
N LEU A 130 0.36 5.50 18.02
CA LEU A 130 1.65 6.02 18.50
C LEU A 130 1.49 7.42 19.12
N SER A 131 0.70 8.30 18.50
CA SER A 131 0.44 9.66 19.01
C SER A 131 -0.32 9.63 20.35
N LEU A 132 -1.30 8.73 20.49
CA LEU A 132 -2.04 8.53 21.74
C LEU A 132 -1.16 7.96 22.84
N LEU A 133 -0.26 7.04 22.52
CA LEU A 133 0.71 6.49 23.47
C LEU A 133 1.65 7.60 23.98
N VAL A 134 2.17 8.44 23.08
CA VAL A 134 3.03 9.57 23.45
C VAL A 134 2.26 10.59 24.30
N ALA A 135 1.03 10.94 23.91
CA ALA A 135 0.19 11.85 24.67
C ALA A 135 -0.12 11.31 26.07
N PHE A 136 -0.44 10.00 26.18
CA PHE A 136 -0.69 9.35 27.47
C PHE A 136 0.56 9.33 28.36
N ALA A 137 1.75 9.06 27.79
CA ALA A 137 3.02 9.14 28.50
C ALA A 137 3.32 10.57 28.99
N VAL A 138 3.06 11.60 28.17
CA VAL A 138 3.20 13.01 28.56
C VAL A 138 2.22 13.38 29.67
N VAL A 139 0.96 12.94 29.58
CA VAL A 139 -0.04 13.13 30.63
C VAL A 139 0.42 12.47 31.93
N ILE A 140 0.89 11.21 31.89
CA ILE A 140 1.44 10.55 33.08
C ILE A 140 2.64 11.31 33.64
N TYR A 141 3.53 11.83 32.78
CA TYR A 141 4.69 12.59 33.22
C TYR A 141 4.30 13.92 33.89
N CYS A 142 3.37 14.67 33.30
CA CYS A 142 2.83 15.90 33.89
C CYS A 142 2.02 15.62 35.17
N LEU A 143 1.26 14.53 35.19
CA LEU A 143 0.54 14.08 36.37
C LEU A 143 1.52 13.61 37.45
N ARG A 144 2.65 12.99 37.12
CA ARG A 144 3.69 12.61 38.09
C ARG A 144 4.18 13.83 38.85
N ASP A 145 4.42 14.95 38.15
CA ASP A 145 4.83 16.20 38.77
C ASP A 145 3.77 16.72 39.78
N ARG A 146 2.49 16.69 39.39
CA ARG A 146 1.35 17.05 40.25
C ARG A 146 1.06 16.06 41.39
N ILE A 147 1.26 14.77 41.15
CA ILE A 147 1.05 13.68 42.12
C ILE A 147 2.16 13.73 43.19
N CYS A 148 3.40 14.01 42.80
CA CYS A 148 4.52 14.18 43.73
C CYS A 148 4.37 15.45 44.59
N GLU A 149 3.69 16.47 44.09
CA GLU A 149 3.37 17.69 44.84
C GLU A 149 2.32 17.42 45.95
N ASN A 150 1.46 16.40 45.79
CA ASN A 150 0.46 16.04 46.79
C ASN A 150 1.11 15.37 48.01
N THR A 151 1.05 16.07 49.14
CA THR A 151 1.66 15.64 50.42
C THR A 151 1.19 14.26 50.87
N ARG A 152 -0.05 13.87 50.57
CA ARG A 152 -0.60 12.53 50.91
C ARG A 152 0.03 11.39 50.11
N VAL A 153 0.37 11.64 48.85
CA VAL A 153 1.00 10.62 48.01
C VAL A 153 2.47 10.49 48.36
N ARG A 154 3.15 11.60 48.65
CA ARG A 154 4.55 11.58 49.09
C ARG A 154 4.72 10.81 50.39
N THR A 155 3.86 11.02 51.38
CA THR A 155 3.90 10.26 52.65
C THR A 155 3.61 8.78 52.45
N ALA A 156 2.62 8.44 51.62
CA ALA A 156 2.32 7.04 51.29
C ALA A 156 3.49 6.35 50.56
N LEU A 157 4.15 7.04 49.62
CA LEU A 157 5.32 6.51 48.90
C LEU A 157 6.48 6.26 49.86
N THR A 158 6.81 7.21 50.74
CA THR A 158 7.88 7.03 51.74
C THR A 158 7.58 5.91 52.74
N TRP A 159 6.31 5.73 53.13
CA TRP A 159 5.89 4.63 53.99
C TRP A 159 6.04 3.27 53.29
N MET A 160 5.67 3.18 52.00
CA MET A 160 5.84 1.97 51.20
C MET A 160 7.32 1.63 51.01
N THR A 161 8.17 2.60 50.66
CA THR A 161 9.61 2.39 50.52
C THR A 161 10.22 1.89 51.83
N ALA A 162 9.90 2.52 52.96
CA ALA A 162 10.38 2.09 54.27
C ALA A 162 9.94 0.66 54.63
N LYS A 163 8.73 0.26 54.24
CA LYS A 163 8.22 -1.09 54.50
C LYS A 163 8.89 -2.14 53.62
N ILE A 164 9.23 -1.80 52.39
CA ILE A 164 10.00 -2.65 51.47
C ILE A 164 11.44 -2.83 52.00
N ASP A 165 12.09 -1.75 52.46
CA ASP A 165 13.43 -1.83 53.03
C ASP A 165 13.46 -2.68 54.31
N ALA A 166 12.43 -2.58 55.15
CA ALA A 166 12.27 -3.42 56.33
C ALA A 166 12.13 -4.91 55.96
N LEU A 167 11.38 -5.21 54.90
CA LEU A 167 11.27 -6.59 54.38
C LEU A 167 12.61 -7.05 53.78
N GLY A 168 13.29 -6.21 53.00
CA GLY A 168 14.60 -6.53 52.43
C GLY A 168 15.65 -6.87 53.49
N ASN A 169 15.67 -6.10 54.59
CA ASN A 169 16.54 -6.37 55.73
C ASN A 169 16.14 -7.64 56.50
N TYR A 170 14.85 -8.00 56.53
CA TYR A 170 14.39 -9.26 57.13
C TYR A 170 14.84 -10.49 56.33
N PHE A 171 14.86 -10.37 54.99
CA PHE A 171 15.32 -11.44 54.10
C PHE A 171 16.84 -11.42 53.85
N ALA A 172 17.58 -10.46 54.41
CA ALA A 172 19.03 -10.41 54.29
C ALA A 172 19.68 -11.59 55.06
N PRO A 173 20.57 -12.36 54.42
CA PRO A 173 21.29 -13.45 55.09
C PRO A 173 22.13 -12.92 56.25
N GLN A 174 22.00 -13.52 57.44
CA GLN A 174 22.79 -13.17 58.61
C GLN A 174 24.29 -13.47 58.36
N PRO A 175 25.21 -12.54 58.72
CA PRO A 175 26.64 -12.80 58.57
C PRO A 175 27.07 -13.96 59.48
N ARG A 176 27.76 -14.95 58.89
CA ARG A 176 28.34 -16.07 59.63
C ARG A 176 29.36 -15.53 60.64
N PRO A 177 29.34 -15.99 61.90
CA PRO A 177 30.27 -15.51 62.91
C PRO A 177 31.71 -15.81 62.47
N GLU A 178 32.54 -14.77 62.41
CA GLU A 178 33.99 -14.90 62.24
C GLU A 178 34.56 -15.72 63.39
N GLN A 179 35.03 -16.91 63.05
CA GLN A 179 35.69 -17.82 63.97
C GLN A 179 37.09 -17.25 64.25
N ARG A 180 37.19 -16.45 65.32
CA ARG A 180 38.43 -15.85 65.81
C ARG A 180 39.38 -16.98 66.25
N ARG A 181 40.46 -17.20 65.48
CA ARG A 181 41.63 -17.98 65.88
C ARG A 181 42.44 -17.23 66.93
#